data_AF-A0A957SID0-F1
#
_entry.id   AF-A0A957SID0-F1
#
_cell.length_a   1.000
_cell.length_b   1.000
_cell.length_c   1.000
_cell.angle_alpha   90.00
_cell.angle_beta   90.00
_cell.angle_gamma   90.00
#
_symmetry.space_group_name_H-M   'P 1'
#
loop_
_entity.id
_entity.type
_entity.pdbx_description
1 polymer ?
#
loop_
_entity_poly.entity_id
_entity_poly.type
_entity_poly.pdbx_seq_one_letter_code
_entity_poly.pdbx_strand_id
1 'polypeptide(L)'
;IGDRQTGKTAVAIDTIINQQGKDLICIYVAIGQKQSSVAQVVATLEKYGAMEYTVVVNASAADPAALQFLAPFAGCAIGEEFMD
;
A
#
# COMPACT_ATOMS: atom_id res chain seq x y z
N ILE A 1 -13.30 -6.08 -3.08
CA ILE A 1 -14.01 -7.11 -3.88
C ILE A 1 -14.16 -6.61 -5.32
N GLY A 2 -14.27 -7.50 -6.29
CA GLY A 2 -14.46 -7.15 -7.70
C GLY A 2 -13.47 -7.84 -8.63
N ASP A 3 -13.86 -7.98 -9.89
CA ASP A 3 -13.11 -8.77 -10.88
C ASP A 3 -11.75 -8.18 -11.20
N ARG A 4 -10.87 -9.00 -11.77
CA ARG A 4 -9.55 -8.54 -12.21
C ARG A 4 -9.70 -7.34 -13.16
N GLN A 5 -8.82 -6.35 -13.02
CA GLN A 5 -8.76 -5.13 -13.87
C GLN A 5 -9.98 -4.18 -13.79
N THR A 6 -10.78 -4.23 -12.72
CA THR A 6 -11.90 -3.31 -12.48
C THR A 6 -11.53 -2.03 -11.72
N GLY A 7 -10.25 -1.66 -11.65
CA GLY A 7 -9.81 -0.41 -11.01
C GLY A 7 -9.67 -0.44 -9.48
N LYS A 8 -9.76 -1.61 -8.83
CA LYS A 8 -9.62 -1.74 -7.36
C LYS A 8 -8.41 -1.02 -6.77
N THR A 9 -7.24 -1.21 -7.39
CA THR A 9 -5.99 -0.57 -6.93
C THR A 9 -6.01 0.93 -7.17
N ALA A 10 -6.62 1.40 -8.26
CA ALA A 10 -6.74 2.83 -8.55
C ALA A 10 -7.55 3.54 -7.45
N VAL A 11 -8.70 2.98 -7.05
CA VAL A 11 -9.51 3.52 -5.95
C VAL A 11 -8.70 3.64 -4.65
N ALA A 12 -7.90 2.62 -4.31
CA ALA A 12 -7.06 2.65 -3.11
C ALA A 12 -5.99 3.75 -3.18
N ILE A 13 -5.31 3.89 -4.32
CA ILE A 13 -4.26 4.90 -4.51
C ILE A 13 -4.86 6.31 -4.52
N ASP A 14 -5.96 6.53 -5.22
CA ASP A 14 -6.66 7.82 -5.24
C ASP A 14 -7.12 8.22 -3.83
N THR A 15 -7.55 7.24 -3.03
CA THR A 15 -7.92 7.47 -1.63
C THR A 15 -6.73 7.95 -0.82
N ILE A 16 -5.55 7.33 -0.97
CA ILE A 16 -4.31 7.74 -0.30
C ILE A 16 -3.89 9.14 -0.72
N ILE A 17 -3.88 9.43 -2.03
CA ILE A 17 -3.52 10.75 -2.56
C ILE A 17 -4.45 11.84 -2.00
N ASN A 18 -5.73 11.54 -1.84
CA ASN A 18 -6.70 12.49 -1.30
C ASN A 18 -6.52 12.78 0.22
N GLN A 19 -5.58 12.15 0.92
CA GLN A 19 -5.32 12.42 2.35
C GLN A 19 -4.31 13.55 2.59
N GLN A 20 -3.75 14.14 1.53
CA GLN A 20 -2.81 15.24 1.64
C GLN A 20 -3.38 16.39 2.51
N GLY A 21 -2.64 16.76 3.56
CA GLY A 21 -3.00 17.84 4.48
C GLY A 21 -4.12 17.52 5.47
N LYS A 22 -4.56 16.25 5.56
CA LYS A 22 -5.64 15.82 6.47
C LYS A 22 -5.16 15.14 7.75
N ASP A 23 -3.87 15.25 8.05
CA ASP A 23 -3.25 14.67 9.24
C ASP A 23 -3.55 13.16 9.38
N LEU A 24 -3.32 12.41 8.29
CA LEU A 24 -3.61 10.98 8.22
C LEU A 24 -2.45 10.23 7.58
N ILE A 25 -1.89 9.28 8.32
CA ILE A 25 -0.87 8.36 7.83
C ILE A 25 -1.53 7.21 7.06
N CYS A 26 -1.05 6.96 5.85
CA CYS A 26 -1.54 5.91 4.97
C CYS A 26 -0.60 4.71 5.00
N ILE A 27 -1.16 3.50 4.93
CA ILE A 27 -0.36 2.26 4.87
C ILE A 27 -0.87 1.40 3.70
N TYR A 28 -0.02 1.19 2.70
CA TYR A 28 -0.32 0.35 1.54
C TYR A 28 0.43 -0.97 1.63
N VAL A 29 -0.28 -2.06 1.91
CA VAL A 29 0.28 -3.41 2.00
C VAL A 29 0.04 -4.16 0.68
N ALA A 30 1.11 -4.36 -0.10
CA ALA A 30 1.08 -5.14 -1.33
C ALA A 30 1.43 -6.62 -1.04
N ILE A 31 0.49 -7.51 -1.32
CA ILE A 31 0.61 -8.95 -1.04
C ILE A 31 0.51 -9.74 -2.34
N GLY A 32 1.53 -10.53 -2.67
CA GLY A 32 1.55 -11.40 -3.85
C GLY A 32 1.52 -10.65 -5.19
N GLN A 33 1.83 -9.35 -5.19
CA GLN A 33 1.87 -8.55 -6.41
C GLN A 33 3.24 -8.65 -7.11
N LYS A 34 3.28 -8.41 -8.42
CA LYS A 34 4.54 -8.28 -9.15
C LYS A 34 5.28 -7.06 -8.63
N GLN A 35 6.58 -7.19 -8.37
CA GLN A 35 7.41 -6.09 -7.86
C GLN A 35 7.37 -4.85 -8.77
N SER A 36 7.33 -5.04 -10.10
CA SER A 36 7.19 -3.93 -11.05
C SER A 36 5.85 -3.18 -10.93
N SER A 37 4.77 -3.88 -10.60
CA SER A 37 3.47 -3.24 -10.36
C SER A 37 3.50 -2.39 -9.10
N VAL A 38 4.14 -2.87 -8.03
CA VAL A 38 4.29 -2.10 -6.78
C VAL A 38 5.21 -0.89 -6.99
N ALA A 39 6.29 -1.04 -7.76
CA ALA A 39 7.16 0.08 -8.11
C ALA A 39 6.41 1.19 -8.87
N GLN A 40 5.47 0.84 -9.75
CA GLN A 40 4.61 1.82 -10.43
C GLN A 40 3.65 2.53 -9.46
N VAL A 41 3.16 1.83 -8.43
CA VAL A 41 2.35 2.44 -7.36
C VAL A 41 3.19 3.44 -6.57
N VAL A 42 4.39 3.05 -6.11
CA VAL A 42 5.30 3.93 -5.37
C VAL A 42 5.64 5.17 -6.20
N ALA A 43 6.05 5.00 -7.46
CA ALA A 43 6.36 6.12 -8.35
C ALA A 43 5.15 7.07 -8.55
N THR A 44 3.93 6.52 -8.56
CA THR A 44 2.70 7.32 -8.62
C THR A 44 2.51 8.10 -7.33
N LEU A 45 2.62 7.46 -6.17
CA LEU A 45 2.53 8.13 -4.88
C LEU A 45 3.59 9.23 -4.73
N GLU A 46 4.84 8.99 -5.15
CA GLU A 46 5.91 10.01 -5.17
C GLU A 46 5.56 11.19 -6.06
N LYS A 47 5.10 10.93 -7.29
CA LYS A 47 4.70 11.97 -8.26
C LYS A 47 3.63 12.91 -7.69
N TYR A 48 2.71 12.39 -6.90
CA TYR A 48 1.63 13.18 -6.28
C TYR A 48 1.97 13.67 -4.87
N GLY A 49 3.20 13.49 -4.39
CA GLY A 49 3.62 13.90 -3.04
C GLY A 49 3.03 13.06 -1.90
N ALA A 50 2.37 11.94 -2.22
CA ALA A 50 1.66 11.11 -1.25
C ALA A 50 2.58 10.17 -0.45
N MET A 51 3.81 9.92 -0.92
CA MET A 51 4.78 9.12 -0.17
C MET A 51 5.25 9.77 1.14
N GLU A 52 5.12 11.09 1.30
CA GLU A 52 5.53 11.79 2.52
C GLU A 52 4.75 11.34 3.76
N TYR A 53 3.53 10.83 3.57
CA TYR A 53 2.65 10.33 4.64
C TYR A 53 2.20 8.89 4.40
N THR A 54 2.88 8.14 3.52
CA THR A 54 2.51 6.76 3.20
C THR A 54 3.64 5.77 3.46
N VAL A 55 3.36 4.72 4.22
CA VAL A 55 4.22 3.54 4.34
C VAL A 55 3.79 2.47 3.34
N VAL A 56 4.75 1.91 2.60
CA VAL A 56 4.50 0.79 1.67
C VAL A 56 5.16 -0.47 2.19
N VAL A 57 4.34 -1.47 2.56
CA VAL A 57 4.79 -2.81 2.94
C VAL A 57 4.64 -3.71 1.72
N ASN A 58 5.70 -4.40 1.31
CA ASN A 58 5.67 -5.24 0.11
C ASN A 58 6.15 -6.67 0.41
N ALA A 59 5.25 -7.64 0.22
CA ALA A 59 5.57 -9.06 0.07
C ALA A 59 5.15 -9.48 -1.34
N SER A 60 6.13 -9.56 -2.24
CA SER A 60 5.93 -9.79 -3.66
C SER A 60 5.50 -11.23 -3.98
N ALA A 61 5.07 -11.45 -5.22
CA ALA A 61 4.75 -12.78 -5.73
C ALA A 61 5.93 -13.77 -5.71
N ALA A 62 7.17 -13.28 -5.64
CA ALA A 62 8.38 -14.11 -5.59
C ALA A 62 8.80 -14.47 -4.16
N ASP A 63 8.23 -13.81 -3.15
CA ASP A 63 8.57 -14.05 -1.75
C ASP A 63 7.91 -15.31 -1.19
N PRO A 64 8.50 -15.96 -0.17
CA PRO A 64 7.90 -17.11 0.50
C PRO A 64 6.46 -16.86 0.97
N ALA A 65 5.61 -17.88 0.90
CA ALA A 65 4.21 -17.79 1.32
C ALA A 65 4.04 -17.29 2.76
N ALA A 66 4.98 -17.62 3.66
CA ALA A 66 4.99 -17.12 5.04
C ALA A 66 5.10 -15.59 5.12
N LEU A 67 5.91 -14.95 4.28
CA LEU A 67 6.02 -13.48 4.26
C LEU A 67 4.75 -12.84 3.71
N GLN A 68 4.15 -13.41 2.66
CA GLN A 68 2.88 -12.92 2.12
C GLN A 68 1.75 -13.03 3.15
N PHE A 69 1.74 -14.10 3.94
CA PHE A 69 0.79 -14.31 5.03
C PHE A 69 0.98 -13.31 6.18
N LEU A 70 2.23 -12.99 6.54
CA LEU A 70 2.55 -12.08 7.64
C LEU A 70 2.45 -10.59 7.27
N ALA A 71 2.62 -10.23 6.00
CA ALA A 71 2.57 -8.85 5.51
C ALA A 71 1.36 -8.01 5.98
N PRO A 72 0.10 -8.50 5.93
CA PRO A 72 -1.04 -7.72 6.43
C PRO A 72 -0.96 -7.45 7.94
N PHE A 73 -0.44 -8.39 8.74
CA PHE A 73 -0.28 -8.19 10.19
C PHE A 73 0.83 -7.19 10.49
N ALA A 74 1.94 -7.23 9.75
CA ALA A 74 2.99 -6.22 9.86
C ALA A 74 2.46 -4.81 9.51
N GLY A 75 1.66 -4.68 8.45
CA GLY A 75 1.02 -3.42 8.09
C GLY A 75 0.03 -2.91 9.16
N CYS A 76 -0.72 -3.81 9.79
CA CYS A 76 -1.61 -3.47 10.90
C CYS A 76 -0.81 -2.94 12.11
N ALA A 77 0.24 -3.65 12.52
CA ALA A 77 1.08 -3.24 13.65
C ALA A 77 1.77 -1.88 13.42
N ILE A 78 2.18 -1.58 12.19
CA ILE A 78 2.69 -0.24 11.84
C ILE A 78 1.60 0.82 12.05
N GLY A 79 0.35 0.52 11.71
CA GLY A 79 -0.77 1.45 11.90
C GLY A 79 -1.15 1.66 13.36
N GLU A 80 -1.00 0.62 14.19
CA GLU A 80 -1.25 0.69 15.64
C GLU A 80 -0.30 1.69 16.32
N GLU A 81 0.96 1.77 15.90
CA GLU A 81 1.93 2.74 16.44
C GLU A 81 1.50 4.21 16.26
N PHE A 82 0.72 4.52 15.21
CA PHE A 82 0.21 5.87 14.98
C PHE A 82 -1.21 6.09 15.53
N MET A 83 -1.83 5.06 16.08
CA MET A 83 -3.17 5.12 16.66
C MET A 83 -3.14 5.56 18.13
N ASP A 84 -2.06 5.20 18.84
CA ASP A 84 -1.79 5.56 20.23
C ASP A 84 -1.19 6.98 20.35
#